data_AF-A0A2T7PV13-F1
#
_entry.id   AF-A0A2T7PV13-F1
#
_cell.length_a   1.000
_cell.length_b   1.000
_cell.length_c   1.000
_cell.angle_alpha   90.00
_cell.angle_beta   90.00
_cell.angle_gamma   90.00
#
_symmetry.space_group_name_H-M   'P 1'
#
loop_
_entity.id
_entity.type
_entity.pdbx_description
1 polymer ?
#
loop_
_entity_poly.entity_id
_entity_poly.type
_entity_poly.pdbx_seq_one_letter_code
_entity_poly.pdbx_strand_id
1 'polypeptide(L)'
;MEQNCCYHITKDILVNGTPGPATTARSSDDLYDMSCDAQSHDAASPNVCFRFLKEVVALLVKEVLKDGTDVNKKVVEFRHPDELMRILDLELISEPTSNSELLQLCQQIVKYSVKTGHPHFFNQLYGGLDEHGLAGAWMTEALNTSQYTFEVAPVFTLMEKVVLDKMQQLIGFPEGDAIFCPGGSIANMYAINLARFHCFPEVKRKGMNGLPRMCILTSEKGHYSLTKGAALLGLGEDNVVKVTTDAAGRMRADALDSELTRLKSQGLVPVMVNATSGTTVMGSYDPLQPIATICERHGVWLHVDAAWGGSVLLSDKLRYKVKGIERADSVTWNPHKMMGAPLQCSAFFTRHKNLMTESHSTNAVYLFQQDKFYDVSYDTGDKSFQCGRKVDVLKLWLMWKAKGTNCFASEIESAFDCAQYLANKMKVTEGFRLLLEEPECTNVCFWFIPPSLRNQPETKEWWTKLGQDDGGRNDACGLPARRRPCQLLPDGGVQHQLYDREHGLRGAGDRPPWAGLVASLSGAGLVASLSGAGLVASLFGAGLVASLSGGS
;
A
#
# COMPACT_ATOMS: atom_id res chain seq x y z
N MET A 1 -32.11 -3.15 26.83
CA MET A 1 -30.63 -3.08 26.83
C MET A 1 -30.22 -2.98 25.38
N GLU A 2 -30.25 -1.77 24.84
CA GLU A 2 -29.83 -1.43 23.47
C GLU A 2 -28.97 -0.16 23.61
N GLN A 3 -27.73 -0.22 23.14
CA GLN A 3 -26.77 0.88 22.96
C GLN A 3 -25.97 0.44 21.72
N ASN A 4 -26.00 1.12 20.58
CA ASN A 4 -25.59 2.48 20.21
C ASN A 4 -24.58 2.31 19.06
N CYS A 5 -25.08 2.33 17.81
CA CYS A 5 -24.24 2.57 16.63
C CYS A 5 -24.07 4.09 16.48
N CYS A 6 -22.84 4.56 16.57
CA CYS A 6 -22.45 5.92 16.20
C CYS A 6 -22.54 6.10 14.67
N TYR A 7 -23.72 6.43 14.17
CA TYR A 7 -23.91 7.13 12.90
C TYR A 7 -25.20 7.93 13.05
N HIS A 8 -25.08 9.21 13.41
CA HIS A 8 -26.04 10.32 13.22
C HIS A 8 -25.77 11.40 14.27
N ILE A 9 -25.00 12.43 13.91
CA ILE A 9 -25.10 13.73 14.58
C ILE A 9 -25.16 14.79 13.49
N THR A 10 -26.38 15.25 13.21
CA THR A 10 -26.70 16.65 12.86
C THR A 10 -28.21 16.77 12.72
N LYS A 11 -28.89 17.15 13.82
CA LYS A 11 -29.97 18.15 13.86
C LYS A 11 -30.58 18.26 15.27
N ASP A 12 -30.95 19.50 15.59
CA ASP A 12 -31.88 19.97 16.63
C ASP A 12 -31.36 20.17 18.07
N ILE A 13 -30.96 21.42 18.35
CA ILE A 13 -31.13 22.06 19.66
C ILE A 13 -31.96 23.35 19.46
N LEU A 14 -33.24 23.27 19.81
CA LEU A 14 -34.17 24.35 20.17
C LEU A 14 -35.05 23.71 21.26
N VAL A 15 -35.38 24.28 22.43
CA VAL A 15 -35.91 25.61 22.78
C VAL A 15 -35.77 25.79 24.31
N ASN A 16 -35.46 27.00 24.81
CA ASN A 16 -36.23 27.73 25.85
C ASN A 16 -35.48 28.96 26.40
N GLY A 17 -35.99 30.15 26.07
CA GLY A 17 -35.66 31.45 26.68
C GLY A 17 -36.47 32.60 26.04
N THR A 18 -37.35 33.24 26.80
CA THR A 18 -38.31 34.31 26.45
C THR A 18 -37.67 35.71 26.20
N PRO A 19 -38.41 36.71 25.64
CA PRO A 19 -37.89 37.64 24.61
C PRO A 19 -37.47 39.05 25.09
N GLY A 20 -36.60 39.69 24.31
CA GLY A 20 -36.22 41.12 24.38
C GLY A 20 -35.88 41.68 22.98
N PRO A 21 -35.92 43.01 22.73
CA PRO A 21 -36.47 43.56 21.50
C PRO A 21 -35.49 43.73 20.33
N ALA A 22 -36.04 43.44 19.14
CA ALA A 22 -35.75 43.91 17.79
C ALA A 22 -34.42 44.64 17.49
N THR A 23 -33.54 43.93 16.77
CA THR A 23 -32.67 44.52 15.74
C THR A 23 -32.71 43.61 14.50
N THR A 24 -32.98 44.22 13.35
CA THR A 24 -33.19 43.58 12.05
C THR A 24 -31.87 43.07 11.47
N ALA A 25 -31.65 41.74 11.50
CA ALA A 25 -30.59 41.08 10.74
C ALA A 25 -31.18 40.50 9.44
N ARG A 26 -30.60 40.91 8.30
CA ARG A 26 -30.93 40.41 6.95
C ARG A 26 -30.53 38.93 6.83
N SER A 27 -31.36 38.18 6.13
CA SER A 27 -31.22 36.75 5.82
C SER A 27 -30.02 36.46 4.92
N SER A 28 -29.43 35.28 5.11
CA SER A 28 -28.24 34.74 4.44
C SER A 28 -28.53 34.10 3.07
N ASP A 29 -29.35 34.74 2.23
CA ASP A 29 -29.74 34.18 0.92
C ASP A 29 -29.08 34.85 -0.31
N ASP A 30 -28.07 35.71 -0.11
CA ASP A 30 -27.37 36.41 -1.21
C ASP A 30 -26.04 35.75 -1.63
N LEU A 31 -26.04 34.46 -1.98
CA LEU A 31 -24.87 33.78 -2.56
C LEU A 31 -25.22 32.92 -3.79
N TYR A 32 -26.01 33.45 -4.73
CA TYR A 32 -26.10 32.91 -6.08
C TYR A 32 -26.36 34.03 -7.09
N ASP A 33 -25.30 34.71 -7.52
CA ASP A 33 -25.33 35.48 -8.78
C ASP A 33 -24.92 34.54 -9.91
N MET A 34 -25.91 34.15 -10.73
CA MET A 34 -25.78 33.29 -11.90
C MET A 34 -25.78 34.13 -13.19
N SER A 35 -24.72 34.92 -13.41
CA SER A 35 -24.51 35.51 -14.73
C SER A 35 -23.02 35.67 -15.06
N CYS A 36 -22.48 34.76 -15.87
CA CYS A 36 -21.42 35.12 -16.79
C CYS A 36 -21.64 34.39 -18.12
N ASP A 37 -22.04 35.19 -19.11
CA ASP A 37 -22.26 34.75 -20.48
C ASP A 37 -20.95 34.30 -21.13
N ALA A 38 -21.06 33.25 -21.92
CA ALA A 38 -20.01 32.74 -22.77
C ALA A 38 -19.85 33.66 -23.98
N GLN A 39 -18.79 34.48 -23.99
CA GLN A 39 -18.02 34.90 -25.18
C GLN A 39 -17.06 36.03 -24.78
N SER A 40 -15.85 35.68 -24.33
CA SER A 40 -14.70 36.56 -24.52
C SER A 40 -13.39 35.75 -24.49
N HIS A 41 -12.69 35.78 -25.61
CA HIS A 41 -11.26 35.55 -25.66
C HIS A 41 -10.58 36.76 -25.00
N ASP A 42 -10.46 36.75 -23.67
CA ASP A 42 -9.67 37.76 -22.96
C ASP A 42 -8.78 37.09 -21.92
N ALA A 43 -7.52 36.94 -22.30
CA ALA A 43 -6.45 36.41 -21.46
C ALA A 43 -5.95 37.51 -20.49
N ALA A 44 -6.80 38.05 -19.60
CA ALA A 44 -6.37 38.94 -18.50
C ALA A 44 -7.50 39.32 -17.50
N SER A 45 -8.26 38.37 -16.94
CA SER A 45 -9.15 38.66 -15.79
C SER A 45 -8.76 37.82 -14.56
N PRO A 46 -8.63 38.40 -13.34
CA PRO A 46 -8.30 37.67 -12.11
C PRO A 46 -9.40 36.70 -11.66
N ASN A 47 -10.60 36.77 -12.25
CA ASN A 47 -11.69 35.85 -11.99
C ASN A 47 -11.61 34.63 -12.91
N VAL A 48 -10.52 33.85 -12.80
CA VAL A 48 -10.53 32.47 -13.29
C VAL A 48 -11.51 31.72 -12.40
N CYS A 49 -12.78 31.69 -12.81
CA CYS A 49 -13.82 30.96 -12.13
C CYS A 49 -13.41 29.48 -12.14
N PHE A 50 -13.20 28.88 -10.95
CA PHE A 50 -12.94 27.45 -10.76
C PHE A 50 -14.14 26.57 -11.14
N ARG A 51 -14.86 26.90 -12.22
CA ARG A 51 -16.11 26.30 -12.66
C ARG A 51 -15.95 24.81 -12.89
N PHE A 52 -14.92 24.40 -13.64
CA PHE A 52 -14.63 22.99 -13.88
C PHE A 52 -14.40 22.22 -12.57
N LEU A 53 -13.60 22.78 -11.64
CA LEU A 53 -13.40 22.15 -10.33
C LEU A 53 -14.70 22.07 -9.52
N LYS A 54 -15.54 23.11 -9.53
CA LYS A 54 -16.85 23.08 -8.86
C LYS A 54 -17.75 21.98 -9.43
N GLU A 55 -17.77 21.82 -10.76
CA GLU A 55 -18.55 20.79 -11.45
C GLU A 55 -18.01 19.38 -11.14
N VAL A 56 -16.68 19.20 -11.11
CA VAL A 56 -16.05 17.94 -10.69
C VAL A 56 -16.34 17.62 -9.22
N VAL A 57 -16.23 18.59 -8.31
CA VAL A 57 -16.54 18.37 -6.88
C VAL A 57 -18.03 18.01 -6.71
N ALA A 58 -18.93 18.69 -7.40
CA ALA A 58 -20.36 18.36 -7.37
C ALA A 58 -20.63 16.93 -7.87
N LEU A 59 -19.95 16.51 -8.96
CA LEU A 59 -19.99 15.15 -9.46
C LEU A 59 -19.51 14.14 -8.42
N LEU A 60 -18.35 14.37 -7.78
CA LEU A 60 -17.80 13.47 -6.76
C LEU A 60 -18.73 13.35 -5.55
N VAL A 61 -19.27 14.47 -5.04
CA VAL A 61 -20.22 14.46 -3.92
C VAL A 61 -21.46 13.63 -4.24
N LYS A 62 -21.99 13.77 -5.45
CA LYS A 62 -23.19 13.02 -5.86
C LYS A 62 -22.87 11.54 -6.12
N GLU A 63 -21.94 11.26 -7.01
CA GLU A 63 -21.78 9.92 -7.59
C GLU A 63 -20.80 9.01 -6.83
N VAL A 64 -19.88 9.60 -6.07
CA VAL A 64 -18.90 8.87 -5.26
C VAL A 64 -19.30 8.85 -3.78
N LEU A 65 -19.64 10.00 -3.18
CA LEU A 65 -19.94 10.03 -1.74
C LEU A 65 -21.33 9.51 -1.42
N LYS A 66 -22.36 9.92 -2.19
CA LYS A 66 -23.74 9.45 -1.99
C LYS A 66 -24.01 8.14 -2.72
N ASP A 67 -23.98 8.14 -4.05
CA ASP A 67 -24.31 6.94 -4.82
C ASP A 67 -23.24 5.83 -4.68
N GLY A 68 -21.99 6.21 -4.38
CA GLY A 68 -20.91 5.25 -4.19
C GLY A 68 -21.02 4.41 -2.91
N THR A 69 -21.80 4.87 -1.93
CA THR A 69 -21.98 4.23 -0.62
C THR A 69 -23.39 3.69 -0.39
N ASP A 70 -24.32 3.94 -1.32
CA ASP A 70 -25.68 3.40 -1.30
C ASP A 70 -25.71 1.91 -1.67
N VAL A 71 -26.19 1.08 -0.73
CA VAL A 71 -26.28 -0.38 -0.87
C VAL A 71 -27.19 -0.85 -2.01
N ASN A 72 -28.06 0.01 -2.54
CA ASN A 72 -28.94 -0.29 -3.67
C ASN A 72 -28.26 -0.05 -5.03
N LYS A 73 -27.05 0.51 -5.04
CA LYS A 73 -26.26 0.74 -6.26
C LYS A 73 -25.32 -0.44 -6.50
N LYS A 74 -24.81 -0.55 -7.73
CA LYS A 74 -23.82 -1.58 -8.08
C LYS A 74 -22.47 -1.21 -7.49
N VAL A 75 -21.74 -2.19 -6.95
CA VAL A 75 -20.33 -2.03 -6.53
C VAL A 75 -19.45 -1.66 -7.73
N VAL A 76 -19.73 -2.21 -8.89
CA VAL A 76 -19.03 -1.93 -10.16
C VAL A 76 -19.97 -2.17 -11.34
N GLU A 77 -19.91 -1.31 -12.34
CA GLU A 77 -20.48 -1.59 -13.66
C GLU A 77 -19.41 -2.24 -14.54
N PHE A 78 -19.22 -3.56 -14.36
CA PHE A 78 -18.16 -4.29 -15.03
C PHE A 78 -18.32 -4.29 -16.56
N ARG A 79 -17.18 -4.09 -17.24
CA ARG A 79 -17.02 -4.11 -18.69
C ARG A 79 -15.67 -4.75 -19.02
N HIS A 80 -15.59 -5.47 -20.13
CA HIS A 80 -14.32 -6.03 -20.58
C HIS A 80 -13.37 -4.93 -21.10
N PRO A 81 -12.03 -5.14 -21.07
CA PRO A 81 -11.06 -4.12 -21.50
C PRO A 81 -11.35 -3.51 -22.88
N ASP A 82 -11.63 -4.34 -23.90
CA ASP A 82 -11.90 -3.87 -25.26
C ASP A 82 -13.21 -3.08 -25.38
N GLU A 83 -14.15 -3.31 -24.46
CA GLU A 83 -15.39 -2.53 -24.38
C GLU A 83 -15.12 -1.20 -23.69
N LEU A 84 -14.36 -1.19 -22.58
CA LEU A 84 -13.98 0.05 -21.88
C LEU A 84 -13.11 0.97 -22.75
N MET A 85 -12.16 0.43 -23.51
CA MET A 85 -11.35 1.21 -24.44
C MET A 85 -12.21 1.96 -25.46
N ARG A 86 -13.30 1.33 -25.95
CA ARG A 86 -14.25 1.96 -26.88
C ARG A 86 -15.19 2.95 -26.19
N ILE A 87 -15.54 2.72 -24.92
CA ILE A 87 -16.45 3.60 -24.17
C ILE A 87 -15.74 4.90 -23.74
N LEU A 88 -14.49 4.80 -23.28
CA LEU A 88 -13.77 5.90 -22.63
C LEU A 88 -12.96 6.77 -23.58
N ASP A 89 -12.72 6.31 -24.81
CA ASP A 89 -11.91 7.02 -25.81
C ASP A 89 -10.60 7.59 -25.23
N LEU A 90 -9.75 6.70 -24.71
CA LEU A 90 -8.54 7.08 -23.96
C LEU A 90 -7.38 7.62 -24.82
N GLU A 91 -7.61 7.88 -26.11
CA GLU A 91 -6.58 8.36 -27.03
C GLU A 91 -6.15 9.78 -26.67
N LEU A 92 -4.83 10.02 -26.64
CA LEU A 92 -4.26 11.34 -26.39
C LEU A 92 -4.00 12.03 -27.74
N ILE A 93 -4.75 13.11 -28.01
CA ILE A 93 -4.68 13.87 -29.26
C ILE A 93 -3.93 15.21 -29.07
N SER A 94 -3.52 15.83 -30.19
CA SER A 94 -2.77 17.11 -30.18
C SER A 94 -3.62 18.32 -29.81
N GLU A 95 -4.90 18.30 -30.16
CA GLU A 95 -5.81 19.42 -29.92
C GLU A 95 -6.43 19.35 -28.51
N PRO A 96 -6.69 20.50 -27.86
CA PRO A 96 -7.31 20.51 -26.55
C PRO A 96 -8.77 20.05 -26.61
N THR A 97 -9.18 19.27 -25.60
CA THR A 97 -10.57 18.87 -25.37
C THR A 97 -11.32 19.95 -24.60
N SER A 98 -12.61 20.15 -24.91
CA SER A 98 -13.43 21.14 -24.21
C SER A 98 -13.75 20.72 -22.76
N ASN A 99 -14.00 21.68 -21.86
CA ASN A 99 -14.41 21.37 -20.48
C ASN A 99 -15.68 20.51 -20.40
N SER A 100 -16.61 20.67 -21.36
CA SER A 100 -17.84 19.86 -21.43
C SER A 100 -17.52 18.39 -21.69
N GLU A 101 -16.65 18.12 -22.66
CA GLU A 101 -16.19 16.76 -22.99
C GLU A 101 -15.36 16.18 -21.83
N LEU A 102 -14.48 16.97 -21.21
CA LEU A 102 -13.73 16.53 -20.03
C LEU A 102 -14.65 16.13 -18.86
N LEU A 103 -15.75 16.86 -18.63
CA LEU A 103 -16.73 16.49 -17.60
C LEU A 103 -17.48 15.20 -17.94
N GLN A 104 -17.79 14.97 -19.22
CA GLN A 104 -18.38 13.70 -19.66
C GLN A 104 -17.42 12.54 -19.41
N LEU A 105 -16.13 12.73 -19.69
CA LEU A 105 -15.09 11.75 -19.36
C LEU A 105 -15.00 11.52 -17.84
N CYS A 106 -15.05 12.57 -17.01
CA CYS A 106 -15.09 12.42 -15.55
C CYS A 106 -16.30 11.59 -15.08
N GLN A 107 -17.49 11.80 -15.66
CA GLN A 107 -18.68 11.01 -15.35
C GLN A 107 -18.50 9.54 -15.74
N GLN A 108 -17.93 9.26 -16.93
CA GLN A 108 -17.65 7.89 -17.35
C GLN A 108 -16.62 7.21 -16.46
N ILE A 109 -15.55 7.92 -16.06
CA ILE A 109 -14.54 7.42 -15.12
C ILE A 109 -15.21 6.98 -13.82
N VAL A 110 -16.07 7.82 -13.23
CA VAL A 110 -16.77 7.50 -11.97
C VAL A 110 -17.75 6.33 -12.15
N LYS A 111 -18.47 6.30 -13.27
CA LYS A 111 -19.47 5.26 -13.57
C LYS A 111 -18.85 3.86 -13.67
N TYR A 112 -17.75 3.72 -14.39
CA TYR A 112 -17.14 2.41 -14.67
C TYR A 112 -16.05 2.02 -13.67
N SER A 113 -15.66 2.92 -12.77
CA SER A 113 -14.75 2.59 -11.66
C SER A 113 -15.44 1.78 -10.56
N VAL A 114 -14.66 0.95 -9.88
CA VAL A 114 -15.13 0.22 -8.69
C VAL A 114 -15.39 1.22 -7.56
N LYS A 115 -16.56 1.12 -6.92
CA LYS A 115 -16.95 1.91 -5.76
C LYS A 115 -16.39 1.26 -4.49
N THR A 116 -15.11 1.52 -4.20
CA THR A 116 -14.42 0.91 -3.04
C THR A 116 -14.97 1.38 -1.69
N GLY A 117 -15.73 2.49 -1.66
CA GLY A 117 -16.46 2.96 -0.49
C GLY A 117 -17.79 2.22 -0.23
N HIS A 118 -18.23 1.37 -1.16
CA HIS A 118 -19.51 0.67 -1.06
C HIS A 118 -19.49 -0.36 0.09
N PRO A 119 -20.52 -0.44 0.96
CA PRO A 119 -20.53 -1.36 2.10
C PRO A 119 -20.38 -2.86 1.77
N HIS A 120 -20.77 -3.27 0.55
CA HIS A 120 -20.57 -4.64 0.05
C HIS A 120 -19.26 -4.87 -0.71
N PHE A 121 -18.30 -3.94 -0.65
CA PHE A 121 -16.97 -4.13 -1.22
C PHE A 121 -16.04 -4.85 -0.23
N PHE A 122 -15.86 -6.16 -0.41
CA PHE A 122 -14.99 -7.02 0.44
C PHE A 122 -13.82 -7.64 -0.33
N ASN A 123 -13.46 -7.06 -1.48
CA ASN A 123 -12.48 -7.66 -2.39
C ASN A 123 -11.01 -7.45 -1.96
N GLN A 124 -10.74 -6.44 -1.12
CA GLN A 124 -9.38 -6.01 -0.77
C GLN A 124 -9.24 -5.79 0.74
N LEU A 125 -8.00 -5.67 1.23
CA LEU A 125 -7.69 -5.30 2.62
C LEU A 125 -7.81 -3.78 2.89
N TYR A 126 -8.55 -3.08 2.05
CA TYR A 126 -8.96 -1.70 2.19
C TYR A 126 -10.36 -1.58 1.62
N GLY A 127 -11.10 -0.58 2.07
CA GLY A 127 -12.48 -0.34 1.66
C GLY A 127 -13.10 0.72 2.56
N GLY A 128 -14.32 1.11 2.22
CA GLY A 128 -14.99 2.22 2.89
C GLY A 128 -14.47 3.59 2.43
N LEU A 129 -15.10 4.63 2.95
CA LEU A 129 -14.77 6.01 2.64
C LEU A 129 -14.84 6.82 3.93
N ASP A 130 -13.68 7.32 4.36
CA ASP A 130 -13.59 8.24 5.48
C ASP A 130 -13.59 9.69 4.98
N GLU A 131 -14.59 10.48 5.36
CA GLU A 131 -14.74 11.86 4.89
C GLU A 131 -13.60 12.78 5.37
N HIS A 132 -13.05 12.55 6.56
CA HIS A 132 -11.93 13.33 7.10
C HIS A 132 -10.63 12.92 6.40
N GLY A 133 -10.46 11.62 6.13
CA GLY A 133 -9.37 11.10 5.32
C GLY A 133 -9.39 11.69 3.90
N LEU A 134 -10.56 11.71 3.26
CA LEU A 134 -10.74 12.28 1.93
C LEU A 134 -10.48 13.78 1.90
N ALA A 135 -11.00 14.53 2.87
CA ALA A 135 -10.73 15.96 3.00
C ALA A 135 -9.22 16.23 3.16
N GLY A 136 -8.53 15.46 4.01
CA GLY A 136 -7.09 15.55 4.16
C GLY A 136 -6.33 15.19 2.88
N ALA A 137 -6.80 14.22 2.11
CA ALA A 137 -6.22 13.88 0.81
C ALA A 137 -6.41 15.02 -0.21
N TRP A 138 -7.61 15.61 -0.32
CA TRP A 138 -7.86 16.76 -1.19
C TRP A 138 -7.00 17.97 -0.81
N MET A 139 -6.84 18.25 0.48
CA MET A 139 -5.93 19.30 0.96
C MET A 139 -4.47 19.02 0.58
N THR A 140 -4.02 17.76 0.73
CA THR A 140 -2.67 17.36 0.29
C THR A 140 -2.47 17.62 -1.20
N GLU A 141 -3.40 17.19 -2.06
CA GLU A 141 -3.27 17.40 -3.51
C GLU A 141 -3.34 18.89 -3.89
N ALA A 142 -4.17 19.67 -3.21
CA ALA A 142 -4.28 21.11 -3.46
C ALA A 142 -3.00 21.88 -3.05
N LEU A 143 -2.31 21.45 -1.98
CA LEU A 143 -1.09 22.10 -1.49
C LEU A 143 0.18 21.61 -2.19
N ASN A 144 0.16 20.42 -2.79
CA ASN A 144 1.18 19.88 -3.71
C ASN A 144 2.65 20.16 -3.33
N THR A 145 3.02 19.95 -2.06
CA THR A 145 4.41 20.04 -1.59
C THR A 145 5.02 18.64 -1.37
N SER A 146 6.31 18.59 -1.06
CA SER A 146 7.09 17.36 -0.90
C SER A 146 7.70 17.26 0.49
N GLN A 147 7.59 16.09 1.10
CA GLN A 147 8.03 15.80 2.46
C GLN A 147 9.51 15.36 2.49
N TYR A 148 10.42 16.31 2.30
CA TYR A 148 11.86 16.07 2.44
C TYR A 148 12.55 17.07 3.37
N THR A 149 12.24 18.37 3.29
CA THR A 149 12.77 19.41 4.18
C THR A 149 11.67 20.17 4.90
N PHE A 150 12.00 20.67 6.08
CA PHE A 150 11.12 21.51 6.86
C PHE A 150 10.80 22.83 6.12
N GLU A 151 11.75 23.37 5.35
CA GLU A 151 11.56 24.61 4.58
C GLU A 151 10.36 24.57 3.61
N VAL A 152 10.14 23.46 2.91
CA VAL A 152 9.07 23.36 1.91
C VAL A 152 7.79 22.70 2.43
N ALA A 153 7.87 22.01 3.56
CA ALA A 153 6.76 21.27 4.15
C ALA A 153 6.66 21.42 5.69
N PRO A 154 6.76 22.63 6.27
CA PRO A 154 7.00 22.80 7.71
C PRO A 154 5.89 22.20 8.57
N VAL A 155 4.62 22.44 8.19
CA VAL A 155 3.45 21.90 8.89
C VAL A 155 3.43 20.37 8.80
N PHE A 156 3.70 19.82 7.61
CA PHE A 156 3.62 18.38 7.38
C PHE A 156 4.78 17.62 8.01
N THR A 157 5.96 18.22 8.12
CA THR A 157 7.10 17.64 8.84
C THR A 157 6.77 17.50 10.32
N LEU A 158 6.17 18.53 10.94
CA LEU A 158 5.73 18.46 12.34
C LEU A 158 4.58 17.47 12.54
N MET A 159 3.60 17.46 11.63
CA MET A 159 2.50 16.47 11.67
C MET A 159 3.03 15.04 11.57
N GLU A 160 3.95 14.77 10.64
CA GLU A 160 4.57 13.46 10.44
C GLU A 160 5.30 13.00 11.69
N LYS A 161 6.10 13.89 12.28
CA LYS A 161 6.73 13.63 13.57
C LYS A 161 5.72 13.24 14.66
N VAL A 162 4.67 14.04 14.85
CA VAL A 162 3.67 13.79 15.91
C VAL A 162 2.92 12.47 15.70
N VAL A 163 2.51 12.16 14.48
CA VAL A 163 1.78 10.92 14.16
C VAL A 163 2.69 9.71 14.33
N LEU A 164 3.91 9.76 13.80
CA LEU A 164 4.85 8.65 13.90
C LEU A 164 5.31 8.43 15.35
N ASP A 165 5.58 9.48 16.12
CA ASP A 165 5.89 9.37 17.55
C ASP A 165 4.74 8.69 18.31
N LYS A 166 3.48 9.03 18.00
CA LYS A 166 2.31 8.39 18.62
C LYS A 166 2.19 6.91 18.25
N MET A 167 2.39 6.56 16.97
CA MET A 167 2.36 5.17 16.51
C MET A 167 3.52 4.35 17.10
N GLN A 168 4.71 4.93 17.20
CA GLN A 168 5.88 4.32 17.81
C GLN A 168 5.65 4.01 19.31
N GLN A 169 5.00 4.93 20.03
CA GLN A 169 4.58 4.68 21.43
C GLN A 169 3.59 3.53 21.54
N LEU A 170 2.65 3.38 20.59
CA LEU A 170 1.70 2.28 20.57
C LEU A 170 2.39 0.93 20.32
N ILE A 171 3.42 0.91 19.48
CA ILE A 171 4.29 -0.27 19.27
C ILE A 171 5.05 -0.64 20.55
N GLY A 172 5.36 0.34 21.41
CA GLY A 172 6.11 0.15 22.65
C GLY A 172 7.60 0.44 22.52
N PHE A 173 8.01 1.16 21.48
CA PHE A 173 9.39 1.61 21.33
C PHE A 173 9.63 2.88 22.15
N PRO A 174 10.48 2.85 23.20
CA PRO A 174 10.76 4.03 24.02
C PRO A 174 11.54 5.09 23.22
N GLU A 175 12.33 4.62 22.26
CA GLU A 175 13.17 5.38 21.36
C GLU A 175 13.14 4.72 19.99
N GLY A 176 13.44 5.46 18.93
CA GLY A 176 13.42 4.93 17.58
C GLY A 176 13.40 6.00 16.52
N ASP A 177 13.17 5.56 15.30
CA ASP A 177 12.99 6.42 14.13
C ASP A 177 11.92 5.81 13.22
N ALA A 178 11.26 6.64 12.42
CA ALA A 178 10.16 6.21 11.58
C ALA A 178 10.01 7.10 10.34
N ILE A 179 9.40 6.55 9.29
CA ILE A 179 9.11 7.28 8.05
C ILE A 179 7.88 6.71 7.35
N PHE A 180 7.12 7.56 6.65
CA PHE A 180 6.10 7.08 5.72
C PHE A 180 6.73 6.56 4.41
N CYS A 181 6.17 5.47 3.89
CA CYS A 181 6.61 4.80 2.67
C CYS A 181 5.43 4.71 1.67
N PRO A 182 5.71 4.64 0.35
CA PRO A 182 4.72 4.45 -0.70
C PRO A 182 4.25 2.98 -0.76
N GLY A 183 3.63 2.52 0.33
CA GLY A 183 3.10 1.18 0.51
C GLY A 183 3.95 0.26 1.38
N GLY A 184 3.30 -0.73 2.01
CA GLY A 184 3.94 -1.66 2.96
C GLY A 184 5.00 -2.55 2.32
N SER A 185 4.91 -2.81 1.01
CA SER A 185 5.96 -3.52 0.28
C SER A 185 7.31 -2.80 0.35
N ILE A 186 7.28 -1.46 0.22
CA ILE A 186 8.46 -0.63 0.35
C ILE A 186 8.92 -0.57 1.81
N ALA A 187 8.01 -0.46 2.78
CA ALA A 187 8.36 -0.51 4.19
C ALA A 187 9.09 -1.81 4.58
N ASN A 188 8.65 -2.96 4.06
CA ASN A 188 9.37 -4.23 4.25
C ASN A 188 10.75 -4.23 3.56
N MET A 189 10.91 -3.51 2.44
CA MET A 189 12.23 -3.33 1.81
C MET A 189 13.15 -2.42 2.63
N TYR A 190 12.62 -1.38 3.30
CA TYR A 190 13.38 -0.64 4.31
C TYR A 190 13.88 -1.61 5.39
N ALA A 191 13.04 -2.52 5.87
CA ALA A 191 13.42 -3.51 6.88
C ALA A 191 14.59 -4.39 6.42
N ILE A 192 14.49 -4.98 5.21
CA ILE A 192 15.56 -5.82 4.64
C ILE A 192 16.84 -4.99 4.47
N ASN A 193 16.73 -3.77 3.95
CA ASN A 193 17.89 -2.92 3.71
C ASN A 193 18.60 -2.53 5.02
N LEU A 194 17.84 -2.14 6.05
CA LEU A 194 18.41 -1.77 7.35
C LEU A 194 18.99 -2.97 8.09
N ALA A 195 18.32 -4.13 8.09
CA ALA A 195 18.88 -5.35 8.68
C ALA A 195 20.20 -5.73 8.02
N ARG A 196 20.26 -5.64 6.68
CA ARG A 196 21.49 -5.86 5.91
C ARG A 196 22.59 -4.85 6.24
N PHE A 197 22.25 -3.56 6.26
CA PHE A 197 23.21 -2.49 6.57
C PHE A 197 23.71 -2.60 8.02
N HIS A 198 22.85 -2.98 8.96
CA HIS A 198 23.21 -3.19 10.35
C HIS A 198 24.24 -4.32 10.51
N CYS A 199 24.07 -5.44 9.78
CA CYS A 199 25.04 -6.54 9.79
C CYS A 199 26.33 -6.22 9.01
N PHE A 200 26.23 -5.54 7.87
CA PHE A 200 27.34 -5.26 6.95
C PHE A 200 27.28 -3.82 6.41
N PRO A 201 27.69 -2.80 7.18
CA PRO A 201 27.58 -1.40 6.77
C PRO A 201 28.33 -1.07 5.46
N GLU A 202 29.39 -1.81 5.17
CA GLU A 202 30.18 -1.67 3.94
C GLU A 202 29.37 -1.99 2.67
N VAL A 203 28.24 -2.70 2.77
CA VAL A 203 27.34 -3.00 1.63
C VAL A 203 26.90 -1.73 0.92
N LYS A 204 26.71 -0.63 1.68
CA LYS A 204 26.32 0.68 1.14
C LYS A 204 27.33 1.20 0.11
N ARG A 205 28.63 0.94 0.33
CA ARG A 205 29.72 1.45 -0.52
C ARG A 205 30.26 0.41 -1.49
N LYS A 206 30.34 -0.86 -1.08
CA LYS A 206 31.01 -1.94 -1.82
C LYS A 206 30.01 -2.83 -2.57
N GLY A 207 28.72 -2.70 -2.30
CA GLY A 207 27.70 -3.61 -2.81
C GLY A 207 27.76 -4.99 -2.15
N MET A 208 27.02 -5.95 -2.72
CA MET A 208 26.90 -7.32 -2.19
C MET A 208 28.12 -8.21 -2.52
N ASN A 209 28.97 -7.80 -3.47
CA ASN A 209 30.10 -8.61 -3.92
C ASN A 209 31.16 -8.71 -2.81
N GLY A 210 31.63 -9.92 -2.54
CA GLY A 210 32.65 -10.19 -1.50
C GLY A 210 32.10 -10.26 -0.07
N LEU A 211 30.80 -10.01 0.13
CA LEU A 211 30.12 -10.27 1.41
C LEU A 211 29.67 -11.74 1.50
N PRO A 212 29.51 -12.29 2.71
CA PRO A 212 28.98 -13.64 2.87
C PRO A 212 27.55 -13.74 2.32
N ARG A 213 27.13 -14.97 1.99
CA ARG A 213 25.79 -15.24 1.47
C ARG A 213 24.74 -15.03 2.57
N MET A 214 24.12 -13.86 2.55
CA MET A 214 23.05 -13.48 3.47
C MET A 214 21.73 -14.17 3.09
N CYS A 215 20.89 -14.43 4.09
CA CYS A 215 19.53 -14.90 3.89
C CYS A 215 18.55 -14.23 4.87
N ILE A 216 17.29 -14.22 4.48
CA ILE A 216 16.18 -13.79 5.34
C ILE A 216 15.20 -14.94 5.51
N LEU A 217 14.55 -15.00 6.67
CA LEU A 217 13.52 -16.00 6.96
C LEU A 217 12.17 -15.32 7.06
N THR A 218 11.12 -15.96 6.57
CA THR A 218 9.75 -15.49 6.74
C THR A 218 8.77 -16.64 6.74
N SER A 219 7.57 -16.45 7.28
CA SER A 219 6.50 -17.45 7.25
C SER A 219 6.20 -17.89 5.80
N GLU A 220 5.82 -19.14 5.60
CA GLU A 220 5.22 -19.61 4.32
C GLU A 220 4.03 -18.75 3.89
N LYS A 221 3.29 -18.19 4.85
CA LYS A 221 2.16 -17.29 4.63
C LYS A 221 2.55 -15.80 4.71
N GLY A 222 3.84 -15.50 4.83
CA GLY A 222 4.38 -14.14 4.82
C GLY A 222 4.19 -13.47 3.46
N HIS A 223 4.03 -12.14 3.47
CA HIS A 223 3.70 -11.38 2.27
C HIS A 223 4.79 -11.51 1.18
N TYR A 224 4.39 -11.57 -0.09
CA TYR A 224 5.31 -11.77 -1.22
C TYR A 224 6.32 -10.63 -1.40
N SER A 225 6.11 -9.47 -0.77
CA SER A 225 7.04 -8.33 -0.83
C SER A 225 8.42 -8.65 -0.27
N LEU A 226 8.54 -9.63 0.64
CA LEU A 226 9.83 -10.04 1.18
C LEU A 226 10.68 -10.71 0.09
N THR A 227 10.06 -11.57 -0.72
CA THR A 227 10.72 -12.19 -1.88
C THR A 227 11.08 -11.15 -2.94
N LYS A 228 10.15 -10.25 -3.29
CA LYS A 228 10.43 -9.14 -4.21
C LYS A 228 11.57 -8.23 -3.72
N GLY A 229 11.55 -7.90 -2.42
CA GLY A 229 12.55 -7.06 -1.78
C GLY A 229 13.93 -7.71 -1.78
N ALA A 230 14.02 -9.00 -1.46
CA ALA A 230 15.28 -9.74 -1.52
C ALA A 230 15.85 -9.81 -2.94
N ALA A 231 15.01 -10.05 -3.95
CA ALA A 231 15.43 -10.01 -5.35
C ALA A 231 15.97 -8.63 -5.75
N LEU A 232 15.19 -7.58 -5.48
CA LEU A 232 15.53 -6.20 -5.85
C LEU A 232 16.77 -5.67 -5.12
N LEU A 233 16.97 -6.05 -3.86
CA LEU A 233 18.12 -5.64 -3.06
C LEU A 233 19.37 -6.50 -3.33
N GLY A 234 19.30 -7.49 -4.21
CA GLY A 234 20.47 -8.30 -4.60
C GLY A 234 20.82 -9.42 -3.62
N LEU A 235 19.89 -9.82 -2.76
CA LEU A 235 20.01 -11.06 -1.97
C LEU A 235 19.65 -12.28 -2.84
N GLY A 236 18.67 -12.14 -3.74
CA GLY A 236 18.14 -13.25 -4.56
C GLY A 236 17.02 -14.03 -3.86
N GLU A 237 16.09 -14.57 -4.65
CA GLU A 237 14.89 -15.24 -4.13
C GLU A 237 15.21 -16.56 -3.39
N ASP A 238 16.23 -17.29 -3.84
CA ASP A 238 16.72 -18.52 -3.19
C ASP A 238 17.23 -18.30 -1.76
N ASN A 239 17.47 -17.05 -1.38
CA ASN A 239 17.92 -16.66 -0.05
C ASN A 239 16.77 -16.14 0.84
N VAL A 240 15.53 -16.37 0.43
CA VAL A 240 14.32 -16.15 1.23
C VAL A 240 13.78 -17.50 1.69
N VAL A 241 14.12 -17.89 2.91
CA VAL A 241 13.74 -19.18 3.48
C VAL A 241 12.33 -19.07 4.06
N LYS A 242 11.44 -19.96 3.59
CA LYS A 242 10.06 -20.06 4.09
C LYS A 242 10.04 -20.99 5.30
N VAL A 243 9.60 -20.46 6.43
CA VAL A 243 9.46 -21.21 7.69
C VAL A 243 8.07 -21.79 7.76
N THR A 244 8.00 -23.08 8.09
CA THR A 244 6.76 -23.85 8.16
C THR A 244 5.75 -23.22 9.11
N THR A 245 4.48 -23.29 8.69
CA THR A 245 3.34 -22.79 9.48
C THR A 245 2.54 -23.91 10.15
N ASP A 246 1.80 -23.56 11.21
CA ASP A 246 0.79 -24.44 11.79
C ASP A 246 -0.51 -24.43 10.96
N ALA A 247 -1.51 -25.20 11.38
CA ALA A 247 -2.80 -25.29 10.68
C ALA A 247 -3.56 -23.94 10.64
N ALA A 248 -3.26 -23.02 11.55
CA ALA A 248 -3.82 -21.68 11.56
C ALA A 248 -3.03 -20.70 10.69
N GLY A 249 -1.96 -21.15 10.02
CA GLY A 249 -1.10 -20.32 9.18
C GLY A 249 -0.11 -19.47 9.96
N ARG A 250 0.12 -19.76 11.25
CA ARG A 250 1.11 -19.06 12.08
C ARG A 250 2.47 -19.72 11.95
N MET A 251 3.54 -18.93 11.93
CA MET A 251 4.91 -19.44 11.91
C MET A 251 5.17 -20.31 13.14
N ARG A 252 5.72 -21.51 12.91
CA ARG A 252 6.17 -22.40 13.96
C ARG A 252 7.53 -21.96 14.50
N ALA A 253 7.56 -21.58 15.78
CA ALA A 253 8.79 -21.12 16.43
C ALA A 253 9.88 -22.20 16.51
N ASP A 254 9.51 -23.46 16.71
CA ASP A 254 10.44 -24.59 16.70
C ASP A 254 11.04 -24.85 15.31
N ALA A 255 10.24 -24.67 14.25
CA ALA A 255 10.71 -24.72 12.87
C ALA A 255 11.68 -23.56 12.57
N LEU A 256 11.39 -22.36 13.06
CA LEU A 256 12.28 -21.20 12.92
C LEU A 256 13.67 -21.45 13.52
N ASP A 257 13.71 -21.94 14.76
CA ASP A 257 14.96 -22.24 15.49
C ASP A 257 15.81 -23.29 14.74
N SER A 258 15.13 -24.32 14.22
CA SER A 258 15.74 -25.38 13.42
C SER A 258 16.33 -24.84 12.11
N GLU A 259 15.60 -24.00 11.39
CA GLU A 259 16.05 -23.39 10.14
C GLU A 259 17.24 -22.45 10.35
N LEU A 260 17.21 -21.62 11.39
CA LEU A 260 18.35 -20.74 11.73
C LEU A 260 19.62 -21.54 12.03
N THR A 261 19.49 -22.65 12.77
CA THR A 261 20.61 -23.55 13.07
C THR A 261 21.15 -24.20 11.80
N ARG A 262 20.26 -24.71 10.95
CA ARG A 262 20.61 -25.34 9.67
C ARG A 262 21.34 -24.37 8.74
N LEU A 263 20.83 -23.14 8.57
CA LEU A 263 21.42 -22.13 7.69
C LEU A 263 22.82 -21.73 8.14
N LYS A 264 23.01 -21.50 9.45
CA LYS A 264 24.33 -21.21 10.01
C LYS A 264 25.32 -22.36 9.80
N SER A 265 24.89 -23.62 9.96
CA SER A 265 25.75 -24.78 9.68
C SER A 265 26.15 -24.92 8.20
N GLN A 266 25.38 -24.33 7.28
CA GLN A 266 25.68 -24.27 5.84
C GLN A 266 26.55 -23.06 5.46
N GLY A 267 26.99 -22.26 6.44
CA GLY A 267 27.77 -21.05 6.20
C GLY A 267 26.97 -19.87 5.65
N LEU A 268 25.63 -19.94 5.64
CA LEU A 268 24.80 -18.78 5.33
C LEU A 268 24.70 -17.87 6.57
N VAL A 269 24.45 -16.59 6.31
CA VAL A 269 24.30 -15.57 7.36
C VAL A 269 22.84 -15.11 7.40
N PRO A 270 22.02 -15.59 8.36
CA PRO A 270 20.69 -15.04 8.58
C PRO A 270 20.80 -13.59 9.07
N VAL A 271 20.30 -12.63 8.30
CA VAL A 271 20.34 -11.21 8.68
C VAL A 271 19.00 -10.71 9.20
N MET A 272 17.89 -11.36 8.85
CA MET A 272 16.56 -10.94 9.27
C MET A 272 15.58 -12.11 9.36
N VAL A 273 14.74 -12.10 10.38
CA VAL A 273 13.49 -12.87 10.46
C VAL A 273 12.32 -11.90 10.32
N ASN A 274 11.43 -12.14 9.36
CA ASN A 274 10.15 -11.45 9.24
C ASN A 274 9.02 -12.30 9.84
N ALA A 275 8.47 -11.86 10.97
CA ALA A 275 7.22 -12.34 11.52
C ALA A 275 6.05 -11.51 10.99
N THR A 276 4.91 -12.13 10.73
CA THR A 276 3.71 -11.45 10.19
C THR A 276 2.62 -11.33 11.26
N SER A 277 2.16 -10.12 11.50
CA SER A 277 1.01 -9.84 12.37
C SER A 277 -0.20 -9.50 11.51
N GLY A 278 -1.04 -10.50 11.25
CA GLY A 278 -2.16 -10.44 10.32
C GLY A 278 -1.72 -10.79 8.89
N THR A 279 -1.66 -12.08 8.57
CA THR A 279 -1.37 -12.55 7.20
C THR A 279 -2.44 -12.09 6.21
N THR A 280 -2.07 -11.93 4.94
CA THR A 280 -2.96 -11.32 3.93
C THR A 280 -4.22 -12.13 3.66
N VAL A 281 -4.08 -13.46 3.63
CA VAL A 281 -5.19 -14.37 3.31
C VAL A 281 -5.94 -14.77 4.56
N MET A 282 -5.25 -15.44 5.50
CA MET A 282 -5.87 -16.06 6.67
C MET A 282 -6.03 -15.11 7.87
N GLY A 283 -5.35 -13.96 7.87
CA GLY A 283 -5.37 -13.05 9.01
C GLY A 283 -4.61 -13.57 10.24
N SER A 284 -3.75 -14.56 10.06
CA SER A 284 -3.01 -15.21 11.15
C SER A 284 -1.99 -14.27 11.82
N TYR A 285 -1.76 -14.44 13.12
CA TYR A 285 -0.72 -13.73 13.87
C TYR A 285 0.40 -14.68 14.27
N ASP A 286 1.61 -14.44 13.76
CA ASP A 286 2.79 -15.19 14.17
C ASP A 286 3.07 -14.98 15.67
N PRO A 287 3.54 -16.00 16.42
CA PRO A 287 3.76 -15.90 17.85
C PRO A 287 5.03 -15.08 18.16
N LEU A 288 4.87 -13.77 18.29
CA LEU A 288 6.00 -12.83 18.35
C LEU A 288 6.93 -13.06 19.56
N GLN A 289 6.40 -13.36 20.75
CA GLN A 289 7.21 -13.57 21.96
C GLN A 289 8.24 -14.72 21.80
N PRO A 290 7.86 -15.95 21.43
CA PRO A 290 8.84 -17.01 21.21
C PRO A 290 9.76 -16.73 20.00
N ILE A 291 9.26 -16.11 18.93
CA ILE A 291 10.09 -15.71 17.78
C ILE A 291 11.16 -14.70 18.21
N ALA A 292 10.81 -13.67 18.98
CA ALA A 292 11.74 -12.68 19.48
C ALA A 292 12.82 -13.32 20.37
N THR A 293 12.45 -14.26 21.25
CA THR A 293 13.43 -15.00 22.05
C THR A 293 14.40 -15.80 21.18
N ILE A 294 13.94 -16.42 20.09
CA ILE A 294 14.81 -17.12 19.13
C ILE A 294 15.75 -16.12 18.42
N CYS A 295 15.21 -15.01 17.91
CA CYS A 295 16.00 -13.98 17.23
C CYS A 295 17.10 -13.42 18.14
N GLU A 296 16.81 -13.14 19.40
CA GLU A 296 17.79 -12.69 20.40
C GLU A 296 18.88 -13.73 20.65
N ARG A 297 18.51 -15.01 20.84
CA ARG A 297 19.50 -16.10 21.01
C ARG A 297 20.41 -16.26 19.79
N HIS A 298 19.88 -16.07 18.59
CA HIS A 298 20.64 -16.22 17.35
C HIS A 298 21.32 -14.92 16.90
N GLY A 299 21.05 -13.78 17.54
CA GLY A 299 21.56 -12.47 17.13
C GLY A 299 21.09 -12.05 15.73
N VAL A 300 19.80 -12.26 15.43
CA VAL A 300 19.21 -11.96 14.10
C VAL A 300 18.16 -10.86 14.24
N TRP A 301 18.13 -9.92 13.29
CA TRP A 301 17.15 -8.83 13.27
C TRP A 301 15.71 -9.38 13.22
N LEU A 302 14.85 -8.90 14.11
CA LEU A 302 13.41 -9.19 14.06
C LEU A 302 12.65 -8.05 13.39
N HIS A 303 12.09 -8.31 12.21
CA HIS A 303 11.08 -7.45 11.59
C HIS A 303 9.69 -8.01 11.85
N VAL A 304 8.73 -7.14 12.18
CA VAL A 304 7.30 -7.51 12.23
C VAL A 304 6.56 -6.78 11.10
N ASP A 305 6.12 -7.54 10.10
CA ASP A 305 5.16 -7.05 9.11
C ASP A 305 3.77 -7.03 9.75
N ALA A 306 3.41 -5.86 10.30
CA ALA A 306 2.09 -5.56 10.84
C ALA A 306 1.30 -4.65 9.89
N ALA A 307 1.59 -4.70 8.58
CA ALA A 307 0.93 -3.86 7.58
C ALA A 307 -0.59 -3.96 7.69
N TRP A 308 -1.11 -5.17 7.88
CA TRP A 308 -2.53 -5.44 8.05
C TRP A 308 -2.97 -5.43 9.51
N GLY A 309 -2.40 -6.32 10.33
CA GLY A 309 -2.87 -6.56 11.68
C GLY A 309 -2.36 -5.59 12.73
N GLY A 310 -1.49 -4.63 12.39
CA GLY A 310 -0.91 -3.67 13.34
C GLY A 310 -1.92 -2.73 13.99
N SER A 311 -3.05 -2.49 13.32
CA SER A 311 -4.08 -1.57 13.83
C SER A 311 -4.73 -2.04 15.13
N VAL A 312 -4.62 -3.33 15.47
CA VAL A 312 -5.08 -3.84 16.78
C VAL A 312 -4.37 -3.18 17.97
N LEU A 313 -3.22 -2.53 17.76
CA LEU A 313 -2.52 -1.73 18.77
C LEU A 313 -3.36 -0.55 19.30
N LEU A 314 -4.38 -0.12 18.55
CA LEU A 314 -5.28 0.95 18.98
C LEU A 314 -6.33 0.48 20.00
N SER A 315 -6.57 -0.83 20.12
CA SER A 315 -7.55 -1.42 21.02
C SER A 315 -6.87 -2.16 22.17
N ASP A 316 -7.19 -1.80 23.41
CA ASP A 316 -6.71 -2.52 24.59
C ASP A 316 -7.23 -3.97 24.66
N LYS A 317 -8.38 -4.25 24.03
CA LYS A 317 -8.94 -5.60 23.95
C LYS A 317 -8.24 -6.48 22.93
N LEU A 318 -7.71 -5.90 21.85
CA LEU A 318 -7.14 -6.68 20.72
C LEU A 318 -5.62 -6.65 20.66
N ARG A 319 -4.96 -5.68 21.30
CA ARG A 319 -3.49 -5.51 21.26
C ARG A 319 -2.70 -6.74 21.73
N TYR A 320 -3.31 -7.64 22.51
CA TYR A 320 -2.66 -8.89 22.91
C TYR A 320 -2.25 -9.77 21.72
N LYS A 321 -2.93 -9.62 20.56
CA LYS A 321 -2.62 -10.37 19.33
C LYS A 321 -1.21 -10.09 18.79
N VAL A 322 -0.65 -8.92 19.11
CA VAL A 322 0.71 -8.53 18.73
C VAL A 322 1.64 -8.42 19.96
N LYS A 323 1.32 -9.12 21.05
CA LYS A 323 2.19 -9.14 22.25
C LYS A 323 3.59 -9.64 21.87
N GLY A 324 4.63 -8.87 22.18
CA GLY A 324 6.02 -9.13 21.77
C GLY A 324 6.52 -8.23 20.65
N ILE A 325 5.65 -7.44 20.01
CA ILE A 325 6.04 -6.50 18.95
C ILE A 325 7.03 -5.45 19.46
N GLU A 326 6.98 -5.08 20.74
CA GLU A 326 7.89 -4.14 21.38
C GLU A 326 9.36 -4.61 21.41
N ARG A 327 9.60 -5.91 21.17
CA ARG A 327 10.93 -6.52 21.08
C ARG A 327 11.50 -6.52 19.65
N ALA A 328 10.69 -6.19 18.65
CA ALA A 328 11.13 -6.14 17.26
C ALA A 328 12.16 -5.03 17.03
N ASP A 329 13.04 -5.22 16.07
CA ASP A 329 13.97 -4.19 15.61
C ASP A 329 13.29 -3.20 14.66
N SER A 330 12.34 -3.69 13.86
CA SER A 330 11.52 -2.84 12.99
C SER A 330 10.10 -3.37 12.78
N VAL A 331 9.18 -2.46 12.44
CA VAL A 331 7.77 -2.75 12.22
C VAL A 331 7.27 -2.03 10.96
N THR A 332 6.47 -2.73 10.15
CA THR A 332 5.66 -2.12 9.09
C THR A 332 4.22 -1.99 9.57
N TRP A 333 3.55 -0.87 9.34
CA TRP A 333 2.12 -0.69 9.65
C TRP A 333 1.45 0.19 8.58
N ASN A 334 0.31 -0.26 8.03
CA ASN A 334 -0.44 0.47 7.01
C ASN A 334 -1.79 1.00 7.53
N PRO A 335 -1.84 2.28 7.96
CA PRO A 335 -3.10 2.95 8.25
C PRO A 335 -4.10 2.96 7.09
N HIS A 336 -3.65 2.85 5.83
CA HIS A 336 -4.56 2.78 4.68
C HIS A 336 -5.36 1.47 4.56
N LYS A 337 -5.12 0.50 5.44
CA LYS A 337 -5.87 -0.74 5.51
C LYS A 337 -6.96 -0.63 6.57
N MET A 338 -6.74 -1.23 7.74
CA MET A 338 -7.78 -1.39 8.77
C MET A 338 -8.21 -0.06 9.43
N MET A 339 -7.39 1.00 9.37
CA MET A 339 -7.79 2.32 9.87
C MET A 339 -8.55 3.15 8.82
N GLY A 340 -8.67 2.67 7.58
CA GLY A 340 -9.46 3.30 6.53
C GLY A 340 -8.85 4.56 5.90
N ALA A 341 -7.57 4.86 6.14
CA ALA A 341 -6.95 6.05 5.53
C ALA A 341 -6.87 5.91 3.99
N PRO A 342 -7.08 6.99 3.21
CA PRO A 342 -6.96 6.90 1.76
C PRO A 342 -5.57 6.43 1.29
N LEU A 343 -5.55 5.58 0.26
CA LEU A 343 -4.32 5.05 -0.31
C LEU A 343 -3.44 6.19 -0.89
N GLN A 344 -2.11 6.13 -0.74
CA GLN A 344 -1.32 5.24 0.13
C GLN A 344 -1.12 5.87 1.52
N CYS A 345 -0.98 5.07 2.57
CA CYS A 345 -0.59 5.54 3.91
C CYS A 345 0.06 4.39 4.67
N SER A 346 1.39 4.29 4.61
CA SER A 346 2.17 3.18 5.16
C SER A 346 3.35 3.74 5.91
N ALA A 347 3.65 3.20 7.09
CA ALA A 347 4.77 3.65 7.90
C ALA A 347 5.73 2.49 8.18
N PHE A 348 7.01 2.81 8.17
CA PHE A 348 8.10 1.97 8.65
C PHE A 348 8.62 2.54 9.97
N PHE A 349 8.84 1.67 10.94
CA PHE A 349 9.38 2.01 12.26
C PHE A 349 10.63 1.17 12.51
N THR A 350 11.62 1.76 13.17
CA THR A 350 12.78 1.05 13.71
C THR A 350 13.05 1.51 15.13
N ARG A 351 13.45 0.59 16.00
CA ARG A 351 13.91 0.96 17.36
C ARG A 351 15.28 1.62 17.35
N HIS A 352 15.99 1.56 16.23
CA HIS A 352 17.36 2.04 16.06
C HIS A 352 17.36 3.47 15.53
N LYS A 353 17.73 4.43 16.39
CA LYS A 353 17.94 5.83 16.01
C LYS A 353 19.03 5.95 14.93
N ASN A 354 18.88 6.92 14.04
CA ASN A 354 19.85 7.31 13.00
C ASN A 354 20.20 6.26 11.94
N LEU A 355 19.86 4.98 12.13
CA LEU A 355 20.22 3.89 11.21
C LEU A 355 19.67 4.13 9.79
N MET A 356 18.49 4.75 9.66
CA MET A 356 17.94 5.14 8.36
C MET A 356 18.80 6.21 7.68
N THR A 357 19.17 7.27 8.38
CA THR A 357 20.07 8.31 7.87
C THR A 357 21.43 7.71 7.48
N GLU A 358 22.03 6.90 8.36
CA GLU A 358 23.33 6.26 8.11
C GLU A 358 23.27 5.34 6.88
N SER A 359 22.18 4.58 6.72
CA SER A 359 22.02 3.66 5.59
C SER A 359 21.72 4.37 4.28
N HIS A 360 20.94 5.45 4.27
CA HIS A 360 20.38 6.03 3.04
C HIS A 360 21.04 7.35 2.61
N SER A 361 21.55 8.14 3.55
CA SER A 361 22.06 9.49 3.26
C SER A 361 23.15 9.47 2.19
N THR A 362 23.04 10.39 1.25
CA THR A 362 24.10 10.72 0.28
C THR A 362 24.70 12.10 0.52
N ASN A 363 24.22 12.83 1.54
CA ASN A 363 24.60 14.22 1.85
C ASN A 363 24.55 15.12 0.61
N ALA A 364 23.45 15.10 -0.14
CA ALA A 364 23.29 15.89 -1.35
C ALA A 364 23.25 17.40 -1.01
N VAL A 365 24.34 18.11 -1.33
CA VAL A 365 24.57 19.51 -0.91
C VAL A 365 23.58 20.53 -1.46
N TYR A 366 22.85 20.20 -2.54
CA TYR A 366 21.83 21.09 -3.10
C TYR A 366 20.50 21.06 -2.32
N LEU A 367 20.30 20.08 -1.44
CA LEU A 367 19.02 19.84 -0.75
C LEU A 367 19.16 19.85 0.78
N PHE A 368 20.22 19.21 1.29
CA PHE A 368 20.48 19.02 2.73
C PHE A 368 21.64 19.89 3.22
N GLN A 369 21.53 21.19 2.92
CA GLN A 369 22.44 22.22 3.42
C GLN A 369 22.42 22.24 4.95
N GLN A 370 23.59 22.26 5.58
CA GLN A 370 23.72 22.23 7.04
C GLN A 370 23.74 23.63 7.66
N ASP A 371 23.86 24.67 6.84
CA ASP A 371 23.95 26.09 7.19
C ASP A 371 22.61 26.83 7.04
N LYS A 372 21.48 26.09 7.04
CA LYS A 372 20.14 26.70 7.01
C LYS A 372 19.85 27.47 8.30
N PHE A 373 18.93 28.43 8.19
CA PHE A 373 18.52 29.32 9.29
C PHE A 373 17.58 28.67 10.33
N TYR A 374 17.35 27.36 10.24
CA TYR A 374 16.52 26.57 11.16
C TYR A 374 17.23 25.27 11.55
N ASP A 375 16.69 24.56 12.54
CA ASP A 375 17.21 23.26 12.96
C ASP A 375 17.03 22.20 11.86
N VAL A 376 18.12 21.87 11.17
CA VAL A 376 18.12 20.91 10.06
C VAL A 376 17.83 19.47 10.49
N SER A 377 17.77 19.16 11.79
CA SER A 377 17.36 17.83 12.26
C SER A 377 15.90 17.49 11.93
N TYR A 378 15.09 18.50 11.57
CA TYR A 378 13.74 18.32 11.04
C TYR A 378 13.71 17.91 9.56
N ASP A 379 14.81 18.05 8.82
CA ASP A 379 14.89 17.57 7.44
C ASP A 379 14.99 16.03 7.45
N THR A 380 14.00 15.37 6.83
CA THR A 380 13.83 13.91 6.89
C THR A 380 14.21 13.21 5.59
N GLY A 381 14.53 13.97 4.53
CA GLY A 381 14.78 13.41 3.21
C GLY A 381 15.93 12.41 3.17
N ASP A 382 17.02 12.64 3.90
CA ASP A 382 18.20 11.75 3.93
C ASP A 382 17.96 10.43 4.70
N LYS A 383 16.83 10.31 5.42
CA LYS A 383 16.35 9.03 5.98
C LYS A 383 15.69 8.16 4.92
N SER A 384 15.26 8.75 3.82
CA SER A 384 14.51 8.10 2.75
C SER A 384 15.42 7.72 1.60
N PHE A 385 15.15 6.61 0.91
CA PHE A 385 15.74 6.38 -0.41
C PHE A 385 15.02 7.15 -1.53
N GLN A 386 13.84 7.74 -1.26
CA GLN A 386 13.14 8.63 -2.18
C GLN A 386 13.63 10.07 -2.02
N CYS A 387 13.76 10.80 -3.13
CA CYS A 387 14.00 12.24 -3.11
C CYS A 387 12.69 13.00 -2.89
N GLY A 388 11.83 13.10 -3.91
CA GLY A 388 10.47 13.60 -3.76
C GLY A 388 9.58 12.59 -3.02
N ARG A 389 8.87 13.05 -1.98
CA ARG A 389 8.02 12.18 -1.15
C ARG A 389 6.67 12.84 -0.88
N LYS A 390 5.59 12.10 -1.09
CA LYS A 390 4.22 12.59 -0.90
C LYS A 390 3.92 12.84 0.58
N VAL A 391 3.11 13.86 0.85
CA VAL A 391 2.53 14.11 2.19
C VAL A 391 1.39 13.13 2.46
N ASP A 392 1.72 11.96 3.02
CA ASP A 392 0.70 10.97 3.41
C ASP A 392 0.16 11.16 4.83
N VAL A 393 0.80 12.00 5.64
CA VAL A 393 0.42 12.19 7.04
C VAL A 393 -0.90 12.94 7.22
N LEU A 394 -1.21 13.95 6.39
CA LEU A 394 -2.31 14.88 6.65
C LEU A 394 -3.66 14.17 6.78
N LYS A 395 -3.98 13.27 5.84
CA LYS A 395 -5.21 12.46 5.87
C LYS A 395 -5.34 11.63 7.15
N LEU A 396 -4.26 10.98 7.58
CA LEU A 396 -4.27 10.18 8.81
C LEU A 396 -4.37 11.06 10.05
N TRP A 397 -3.61 12.16 10.10
CA TRP A 397 -3.65 13.10 11.22
C TRP A 397 -5.04 13.70 11.39
N LEU A 398 -5.70 14.09 10.30
CA LEU A 398 -7.03 14.67 10.33
C LEU A 398 -8.08 13.66 10.79
N MET A 399 -8.03 12.43 10.29
CA MET A 399 -8.85 11.32 10.80
C MET A 399 -8.62 11.10 12.29
N TRP A 400 -7.38 11.09 12.74
CA TRP A 400 -7.05 10.88 14.16
C TRP A 400 -7.54 12.03 15.04
N LYS A 401 -7.48 13.27 14.55
CA LYS A 401 -8.04 14.42 15.25
C LYS A 401 -9.56 14.36 15.34
N ALA A 402 -10.25 13.91 14.30
CA ALA A 402 -11.70 13.79 14.27
C ALA A 402 -12.22 12.62 15.14
N LYS A 403 -11.57 11.47 15.05
CA LYS A 403 -12.00 10.22 15.71
C LYS A 403 -11.43 10.04 17.11
N GLY A 404 -10.19 10.47 17.34
CA GLY A 404 -9.40 10.03 18.49
C GLY A 404 -9.08 8.52 18.44
N THR A 405 -8.22 8.07 19.37
CA THR A 405 -7.83 6.64 19.44
C THR A 405 -8.99 5.73 19.79
N ASN A 406 -9.91 6.18 20.65
CA ASN A 406 -11.02 5.35 21.14
C ASN A 406 -12.03 5.00 20.03
N CYS A 407 -12.32 5.93 19.12
CA CYS A 407 -13.21 5.66 18.00
C CYS A 407 -12.57 4.67 17.03
N PHE A 408 -11.28 4.83 16.68
CA PHE A 408 -10.57 3.82 15.91
C PHE A 408 -10.58 2.44 16.57
N ALA A 409 -10.35 2.38 17.89
CA ALA A 409 -10.44 1.13 18.64
C ALA A 409 -11.82 0.47 18.50
N SER A 410 -12.89 1.25 18.65
CA SER A 410 -14.27 0.80 18.51
C SER A 410 -14.59 0.31 17.09
N GLU A 411 -14.15 1.01 16.04
CA GLU A 411 -14.32 0.60 14.65
C GLU A 411 -13.62 -0.72 14.35
N ILE A 412 -12.38 -0.88 14.86
CA ILE A 412 -11.59 -2.09 14.70
C ILE A 412 -12.24 -3.25 15.45
N GLU A 413 -12.64 -3.06 16.72
CA GLU A 413 -13.37 -4.07 17.49
C GLU A 413 -14.65 -4.51 16.77
N SER A 414 -15.42 -3.57 16.24
CA SER A 414 -16.63 -3.87 15.46
C SER A 414 -16.33 -4.70 14.21
N ALA A 415 -15.22 -4.45 13.52
CA ALA A 415 -14.82 -5.24 12.36
C ALA A 415 -14.47 -6.69 12.74
N PHE A 416 -13.84 -6.90 13.90
CA PHE A 416 -13.60 -8.24 14.45
C PHE A 416 -14.91 -8.94 14.85
N ASP A 417 -15.83 -8.22 15.49
CA ASP A 417 -17.16 -8.75 15.84
C ASP A 417 -17.95 -9.17 14.59
N CYS A 418 -17.91 -8.37 13.53
CA CYS A 418 -18.52 -8.70 12.23
C CYS A 418 -17.93 -9.97 11.61
N ALA A 419 -16.60 -10.13 11.65
CA ALA A 419 -15.95 -11.33 11.14
C ALA A 419 -16.33 -12.59 11.93
N GLN A 420 -16.38 -12.47 13.27
CA GLN A 420 -16.84 -13.54 14.14
C GLN A 420 -18.31 -13.90 13.89
N TYR A 421 -19.16 -12.89 13.72
CA TYR A 421 -20.57 -13.07 13.38
C TYR A 421 -20.72 -13.81 12.04
N LEU A 422 -19.98 -13.39 11.01
CA LEU A 422 -20.01 -14.04 9.69
C LEU A 422 -19.58 -15.50 9.77
N ALA A 423 -18.48 -15.80 10.46
CA ALA A 423 -18.01 -17.16 10.67
C ALA A 423 -19.06 -18.02 11.39
N ASN A 424 -19.68 -17.50 12.45
CA ASN A 424 -20.73 -18.20 13.18
C ASN A 424 -21.98 -18.47 12.32
N LYS A 425 -22.35 -17.53 11.44
CA LYS A 425 -23.45 -17.76 10.48
C LYS A 425 -23.09 -18.82 9.45
N MET A 426 -21.86 -18.82 8.95
CA MET A 426 -21.40 -19.84 7.99
C MET A 426 -21.36 -21.25 8.59
N LYS A 427 -20.95 -21.41 9.86
CA LYS A 427 -20.94 -22.72 10.55
C LYS A 427 -22.30 -23.43 10.54
N VAL A 428 -23.38 -22.67 10.65
CA VAL A 428 -24.76 -23.22 10.70
C VAL A 428 -25.47 -23.19 9.35
N THR A 429 -24.82 -22.70 8.29
CA THR A 429 -25.41 -22.60 6.95
C THR A 429 -24.86 -23.70 6.05
N GLU A 430 -25.76 -24.55 5.53
CA GLU A 430 -25.37 -25.66 4.67
C GLU A 430 -24.61 -25.19 3.43
N GLY A 431 -23.54 -25.91 3.09
CA GLY A 431 -22.70 -25.62 1.93
C GLY A 431 -21.50 -24.74 2.26
N PHE A 432 -21.43 -24.05 3.40
CA PHE A 432 -20.22 -23.34 3.78
C PHE A 432 -19.27 -24.25 4.57
N ARG A 433 -17.99 -24.24 4.20
CA ARG A 433 -16.90 -24.88 4.94
C ARG A 433 -15.85 -23.83 5.28
N LEU A 434 -15.73 -23.50 6.56
CA LEU A 434 -14.66 -22.61 7.03
C LEU A 434 -13.30 -23.30 6.93
N LEU A 435 -12.26 -22.53 6.59
CA LEU A 435 -10.87 -22.99 6.68
C LEU A 435 -10.40 -23.01 8.13
N LEU A 436 -10.76 -21.98 8.89
CA LEU A 436 -10.54 -21.89 10.33
C LEU A 436 -11.89 -21.72 11.02
N GLU A 437 -12.16 -22.53 12.04
CA GLU A 437 -13.40 -22.40 12.81
C GLU A 437 -13.51 -21.02 13.48
N GLU A 438 -12.39 -20.49 13.98
CA GLU A 438 -12.32 -19.17 14.60
C GLU A 438 -11.30 -18.30 13.87
N PRO A 439 -11.74 -17.27 13.12
CA PRO A 439 -10.84 -16.30 12.50
C PRO A 439 -9.97 -15.56 13.52
N GLU A 440 -8.69 -15.37 13.21
CA GLU A 440 -7.79 -14.60 14.08
C GLU A 440 -7.84 -13.11 13.86
N CYS A 441 -8.30 -12.69 12.69
CA CYS A 441 -8.46 -11.30 12.25
C CYS A 441 -9.82 -11.16 11.56
N THR A 442 -10.02 -10.11 10.77
CA THR A 442 -11.26 -9.90 10.04
C THR A 442 -11.36 -10.74 8.75
N ASN A 443 -10.34 -11.53 8.45
CA ASN A 443 -10.30 -12.48 7.34
C ASN A 443 -11.12 -13.74 7.66
N VAL A 444 -12.24 -13.94 6.98
CA VAL A 444 -13.04 -15.18 7.07
C VAL A 444 -12.82 -16.00 5.79
N CYS A 445 -12.02 -17.06 5.89
CA CYS A 445 -11.72 -17.95 4.75
C CYS A 445 -12.67 -19.14 4.73
N PHE A 446 -13.30 -19.39 3.60
CA PHE A 446 -14.27 -20.47 3.45
C PHE A 446 -14.37 -20.96 2.00
N TRP A 447 -14.89 -22.17 1.84
CA TRP A 447 -15.43 -22.66 0.57
C TRP A 447 -16.96 -22.62 0.61
N PHE A 448 -17.57 -22.35 -0.54
CA PHE A 448 -18.97 -22.67 -0.79
C PHE A 448 -19.04 -23.95 -1.62
N ILE A 449 -19.57 -25.02 -1.02
CA ILE A 449 -19.79 -26.32 -1.62
C ILE A 449 -21.20 -26.33 -2.25
N PRO A 450 -21.29 -26.29 -3.59
CA PRO A 450 -22.57 -26.29 -4.27
C PRO A 450 -23.33 -27.60 -4.01
N PRO A 451 -24.67 -27.61 -4.09
CA PRO A 451 -25.47 -28.82 -3.86
C PRO A 451 -25.00 -30.02 -4.68
N SER A 452 -24.52 -29.80 -5.90
CA SER A 452 -24.00 -30.82 -6.82
C SER A 452 -22.74 -31.54 -6.32
N LEU A 453 -22.04 -31.01 -5.32
CA LEU A 453 -20.80 -31.58 -4.78
C LEU A 453 -20.94 -32.04 -3.31
N ARG A 454 -22.10 -31.81 -2.67
CA ARG A 454 -22.33 -32.21 -1.27
C ARG A 454 -22.45 -33.72 -1.15
N ASN A 455 -22.01 -34.27 -0.02
CA ASN A 455 -22.04 -35.71 0.30
C ASN A 455 -21.31 -36.64 -0.70
N GLN A 456 -20.42 -36.07 -1.52
CA GLN A 456 -19.55 -36.84 -2.42
C GLN A 456 -18.15 -37.02 -1.79
N PRO A 457 -17.42 -38.09 -2.14
CA PRO A 457 -16.04 -38.26 -1.71
C PRO A 457 -15.14 -37.12 -2.22
N GLU A 458 -14.31 -36.56 -1.33
CA GLU A 458 -13.39 -35.44 -1.61
C GLU A 458 -12.13 -35.89 -2.37
N THR A 459 -12.33 -36.41 -3.57
CA THR A 459 -11.24 -36.82 -4.46
C THR A 459 -10.50 -35.61 -5.04
N LYS A 460 -9.35 -35.84 -5.69
CA LYS A 460 -8.65 -34.78 -6.45
C LYS A 460 -9.55 -34.12 -7.49
N GLU A 461 -10.43 -34.89 -8.13
CA GLU A 461 -11.39 -34.38 -9.11
C GLU A 461 -12.46 -33.51 -8.44
N TRP A 462 -12.92 -33.89 -7.25
CA TRP A 462 -13.86 -33.09 -6.45
C TRP A 462 -13.27 -31.72 -6.12
N TRP A 463 -12.02 -31.66 -5.63
CA TRP A 463 -11.33 -30.39 -5.38
C TRP A 463 -11.07 -29.59 -6.65
N THR A 464 -10.80 -30.29 -7.76
CA THR A 464 -10.66 -29.64 -9.07
C THR A 464 -11.98 -29.01 -9.51
N LYS A 465 -13.12 -29.70 -9.33
CA LYS A 465 -14.46 -29.19 -9.62
C LYS A 465 -14.85 -28.04 -8.70
N LEU A 466 -14.57 -28.13 -7.40
CA LEU A 466 -14.84 -27.04 -6.45
C LEU A 466 -14.01 -25.78 -6.76
N GLY A 467 -12.76 -25.97 -7.20
CA GLY A 467 -11.87 -24.88 -7.59
C GLY A 467 -12.10 -24.37 -9.02
N GLN A 468 -12.93 -25.04 -9.82
CA GLN A 468 -13.41 -24.51 -11.09
C GLN A 468 -14.47 -23.47 -10.75
N ASP A 469 -14.18 -22.23 -11.12
CA ASP A 469 -15.12 -21.13 -11.05
C ASP A 469 -16.30 -21.49 -11.97
N ASP A 470 -17.36 -22.06 -11.40
CA ASP A 470 -18.66 -22.27 -12.04
C ASP A 470 -19.37 -20.91 -12.13
N GLY A 471 -18.64 -19.89 -12.59
CA GLY A 471 -19.19 -18.60 -12.99
C GLY A 471 -20.27 -18.90 -14.01
N GLY A 472 -21.51 -18.76 -13.59
CA GLY A 472 -22.70 -19.16 -14.33
C GLY A 472 -22.61 -18.68 -15.77
N ARG A 473 -22.25 -19.58 -16.68
CA ARG A 473 -22.38 -19.36 -18.11
C ARG A 473 -23.85 -19.52 -18.46
N ASN A 474 -24.54 -18.40 -18.55
CA ASN A 474 -25.42 -18.14 -19.69
C ASN A 474 -24.87 -16.90 -20.40
N ASP A 475 -23.67 -17.02 -20.96
CA ASP A 475 -23.17 -16.05 -21.93
C ASP A 475 -23.65 -16.47 -23.32
N ALA A 476 -24.50 -15.66 -23.94
CA ALA A 476 -25.04 -15.84 -25.28
C ALA A 476 -23.97 -15.76 -26.41
N CYS A 477 -22.68 -15.83 -26.10
CA CYS A 477 -21.60 -15.53 -27.04
C CYS A 477 -20.53 -16.63 -27.19
N GLY A 478 -20.72 -17.83 -26.64
CA GLY A 478 -20.04 -19.05 -27.14
C GLY A 478 -18.51 -19.06 -27.20
N LEU A 479 -17.79 -18.29 -26.37
CA LEU A 479 -16.31 -18.33 -26.33
C LEU A 479 -15.78 -18.86 -24.99
N PRO A 480 -14.81 -19.80 -24.99
CA PRO A 480 -14.28 -20.37 -23.76
C PRO A 480 -13.34 -19.37 -23.06
N ALA A 481 -13.73 -18.93 -21.87
CA ALA A 481 -12.85 -18.20 -20.96
C ALA A 481 -11.66 -19.08 -20.56
N ARG A 482 -10.47 -18.79 -21.11
CA ARG A 482 -9.20 -19.36 -20.64
C ARG A 482 -8.65 -18.49 -19.50
N ARG A 483 -9.07 -18.76 -18.26
CA ARG A 483 -8.36 -18.33 -17.05
C ARG A 483 -8.15 -19.55 -16.16
N ARG A 484 -6.91 -19.81 -15.73
CA ARG A 484 -6.63 -20.85 -14.73
C ARG A 484 -6.81 -20.23 -13.33
N PRO A 485 -7.54 -20.87 -12.40
CA PRO A 485 -7.72 -20.37 -11.05
C PRO A 485 -6.45 -20.53 -10.20
N CYS A 486 -6.21 -19.58 -9.29
CA CYS A 486 -5.32 -19.79 -8.14
C CYS A 486 -5.97 -20.84 -7.24
N GLN A 487 -5.40 -22.04 -7.16
CA GLN A 487 -5.90 -23.10 -6.28
C GLN A 487 -5.38 -22.88 -4.85
N LEU A 488 -6.31 -22.77 -3.90
CA LEU A 488 -6.04 -23.03 -2.48
C LEU A 488 -6.18 -24.53 -2.27
N LEU A 489 -5.08 -25.20 -1.93
CA LEU A 489 -5.09 -26.62 -1.57
C LEU A 489 -5.65 -26.81 -0.14
N PRO A 490 -6.06 -28.05 0.24
CA PRO A 490 -6.62 -28.34 1.56
C PRO A 490 -5.72 -27.99 2.76
N ASP A 491 -4.42 -27.77 2.53
CA ASP A 491 -3.41 -27.33 3.51
C ASP A 491 -3.14 -25.81 3.49
N GLY A 492 -3.97 -25.04 2.76
CA GLY A 492 -3.81 -23.60 2.58
C GLY A 492 -2.60 -23.22 1.72
N GLY A 493 -1.94 -24.16 1.04
CA GLY A 493 -0.88 -23.87 0.06
C GLY A 493 -1.44 -23.19 -1.20
N VAL A 494 -0.74 -22.18 -1.70
CA VAL A 494 -0.99 -21.57 -3.02
C VAL A 494 0.14 -22.01 -3.95
N GLN A 495 -0.17 -22.76 -5.00
CA GLN A 495 0.83 -23.17 -5.98
C GLN A 495 1.03 -22.07 -7.03
N HIS A 496 2.18 -21.38 -6.99
CA HIS A 496 2.66 -20.58 -8.12
C HIS A 496 3.55 -21.47 -9.00
N GLN A 497 3.07 -21.88 -10.17
CA GLN A 497 3.95 -22.46 -11.19
C GLN A 497 4.55 -21.33 -12.04
N LEU A 498 5.87 -21.25 -12.02
CA LEU A 498 6.68 -20.45 -12.95
C LEU A 498 6.43 -20.92 -14.39
N TYR A 499 6.34 -19.96 -15.30
CA TYR A 499 6.02 -20.18 -16.71
C TYR A 499 7.28 -20.63 -17.46
N ASP A 500 7.31 -21.89 -17.91
CA ASP A 500 8.29 -22.37 -18.89
C ASP A 500 7.72 -22.16 -20.30
N ARG A 501 8.42 -21.38 -21.13
CA ARG A 501 8.01 -21.02 -22.49
C ARG A 501 8.59 -22.03 -23.48
N GLU A 502 7.86 -23.08 -23.82
CA GLU A 502 8.07 -23.80 -25.09
C GLU A 502 6.76 -24.32 -25.72
N HIS A 503 6.63 -24.03 -27.02
CA HIS A 503 5.64 -24.53 -28.01
C HIS A 503 4.21 -23.92 -27.97
N GLY A 504 3.58 -23.48 -29.06
CA GLY A 504 3.94 -23.44 -30.47
C GLY A 504 2.76 -22.86 -31.25
N LEU A 505 3.02 -21.87 -32.11
CA LEU A 505 2.06 -21.28 -33.05
C LEU A 505 2.06 -22.09 -34.36
N ARG A 506 0.89 -22.56 -34.79
CA ARG A 506 0.52 -22.87 -36.18
C ARG A 506 -0.66 -21.93 -36.48
N GLY A 507 -0.82 -21.21 -37.58
CA GLY A 507 -0.08 -21.00 -38.82
C GLY A 507 -1.07 -20.36 -39.83
N ALA A 508 -0.65 -19.33 -40.57
CA ALA A 508 -1.15 -18.84 -41.87
C ALA A 508 -0.38 -17.54 -42.18
N GLY A 509 0.63 -17.58 -43.08
CA GLY A 509 0.58 -16.97 -44.44
C GLY A 509 0.87 -15.46 -44.34
N ASP A 510 1.98 -14.86 -44.78
CA ASP A 510 2.86 -15.11 -45.91
C ASP A 510 4.30 -14.61 -45.60
N ARG A 511 5.31 -15.17 -46.27
CA ARG A 511 6.69 -14.64 -46.41
C ARG A 511 7.10 -14.74 -47.89
N PRO A 512 7.98 -13.87 -48.42
CA PRO A 512 9.45 -14.16 -48.43
C PRO A 512 10.35 -12.89 -48.49
N PRO A 513 11.68 -13.00 -48.77
CA PRO A 513 12.78 -13.72 -48.10
C PRO A 513 13.83 -12.72 -47.54
N TRP A 514 14.79 -13.06 -46.66
CA TRP A 514 16.21 -13.45 -46.88
C TRP A 514 16.78 -13.76 -45.46
N ALA A 515 17.24 -14.97 -45.10
CA ALA A 515 18.49 -15.68 -45.41
C ALA A 515 19.75 -15.24 -44.63
N GLY A 516 20.24 -16.14 -43.75
CA GLY A 516 21.61 -16.22 -43.17
C GLY A 516 21.86 -15.39 -41.89
N LEU A 517 22.57 -15.82 -40.86
CA LEU A 517 23.38 -17.01 -40.58
C LEU A 517 23.62 -17.02 -39.05
N VAL A 518 23.55 -18.17 -38.39
CA VAL A 518 23.98 -18.38 -37.00
C VAL A 518 25.45 -18.80 -36.99
N ALA A 519 26.26 -18.22 -36.11
CA ALA A 519 27.50 -18.85 -35.65
C ALA A 519 27.80 -18.44 -34.19
N SER A 520 27.71 -19.42 -33.31
CA SER A 520 28.23 -19.42 -31.95
C SER A 520 29.74 -19.64 -31.95
N LEU A 521 30.51 -18.93 -31.12
CA LEU A 521 31.80 -19.39 -30.63
C LEU A 521 32.04 -18.95 -29.18
N SER A 522 32.24 -19.95 -28.34
CA SER A 522 32.79 -19.93 -26.99
C SER A 522 34.32 -19.74 -27.00
N GLY A 523 34.90 -19.11 -25.96
CA GLY A 523 36.30 -19.37 -25.58
C GLY A 523 37.11 -18.17 -25.06
N ALA A 524 37.29 -18.16 -23.74
CA ALA A 524 38.39 -17.63 -22.91
C ALA A 524 39.57 -16.82 -23.50
N GLY A 525 39.99 -15.79 -22.76
CA GLY A 525 41.41 -15.63 -22.40
C GLY A 525 42.10 -14.28 -22.64
N LEU A 526 42.43 -13.61 -21.53
CA LEU A 526 43.55 -12.68 -21.26
C LEU A 526 43.66 -11.27 -21.90
N VAL A 527 43.59 -10.28 -20.99
CA VAL A 527 44.54 -9.17 -20.70
C VAL A 527 45.14 -8.38 -21.87
N ALA A 528 44.78 -7.08 -21.95
CA ALA A 528 45.75 -5.96 -21.89
C ALA A 528 45.01 -4.60 -21.86
N SER A 529 45.42 -3.76 -20.92
CA SER A 529 45.12 -2.33 -20.85
C SER A 529 45.62 -1.57 -22.07
N LEU A 530 44.88 -0.57 -22.55
CA LEU A 530 45.46 0.67 -23.08
C LEU A 530 44.40 1.79 -23.06
N SER A 531 44.84 2.90 -22.49
CA SER A 531 44.24 4.23 -22.40
C SER A 531 43.80 4.81 -23.74
N GLY A 532 42.71 5.58 -23.75
CA GLY A 532 42.36 6.43 -24.88
C GLY A 532 41.12 7.27 -24.61
N ALA A 533 41.34 8.51 -24.16
CA ALA A 533 40.31 9.54 -24.04
C ALA A 533 39.73 9.92 -25.42
N GLY A 534 38.43 10.21 -25.47
CA GLY A 534 37.73 10.65 -26.67
C GLY A 534 36.35 11.22 -26.33
N LEU A 535 36.35 12.44 -25.80
CA LEU A 535 35.16 13.25 -25.53
C LEU A 535 34.65 13.83 -26.86
N VAL A 536 33.38 13.65 -27.19
CA VAL A 536 32.66 14.50 -28.15
C VAL A 536 31.36 14.95 -27.49
N ALA A 537 31.37 16.21 -27.07
CA ALA A 537 30.20 16.97 -26.64
C ALA A 537 29.98 18.10 -27.66
N SER A 538 28.73 18.32 -28.05
CA SER A 538 28.25 19.46 -28.83
C SER A 538 27.08 20.06 -28.04
N LEU A 539 27.26 21.21 -27.38
CA LEU A 539 26.82 22.57 -27.76
C LEU A 539 25.30 22.65 -28.03
N PHE A 540 24.48 23.47 -27.38
CA PHE A 540 24.51 24.92 -27.07
C PHE A 540 23.59 25.20 -25.85
N GLY A 541 23.66 26.29 -25.07
CA GLY A 541 24.46 27.50 -25.10
C GLY A 541 24.12 28.35 -23.85
N ALA A 542 25.11 29.04 -23.30
CA ALA A 542 24.94 30.00 -22.20
C ALA A 542 25.43 31.37 -22.67
N GLY A 543 24.58 32.38 -22.53
CA GLY A 543 24.96 33.79 -22.70
C GLY A 543 25.69 34.27 -21.45
N LEU A 544 26.90 34.80 -21.64
CA LEU A 544 27.66 35.50 -20.62
C LEU A 544 27.74 36.97 -21.02
N VAL A 545 27.33 37.87 -20.13
CA VAL A 545 27.70 39.29 -20.17
C VAL A 545 28.66 39.53 -19.01
N ALA A 546 29.89 39.90 -19.33
CA ALA A 546 30.86 40.42 -18.37
C ALA A 546 31.21 41.86 -18.76
N SER A 547 31.22 42.75 -17.78
CA SER A 547 31.88 44.05 -17.85
C SER A 547 32.67 44.25 -16.56
N LEU A 548 33.97 44.51 -16.76
CA LEU A 548 35.01 44.95 -15.82
C LEU A 548 34.59 46.26 -15.12
N SER A 549 35.12 46.73 -13.99
CA SER A 549 36.51 46.94 -13.52
C SER A 549 36.40 47.43 -12.05
N GLY A 550 37.25 47.07 -11.08
CA GLY A 550 38.62 47.54 -10.91
C GLY A 550 38.73 48.58 -9.78
N GLY A 551 39.52 48.28 -8.74
CA GLY A 551 40.10 49.27 -7.80
C GLY A 551 39.38 49.48 -6.46
N SER A 552 40.16 49.28 -5.37
CA SER A 552 39.88 49.40 -3.92
C SER A 552 38.96 48.36 -3.28
#